data_AF-A0A7Y3M9S3-F1
#
_entry.id   AF-A0A7Y3M9S3-F1
#
_cell.length_a   1.000
_cell.length_b   1.000
_cell.length_c   1.000
_cell.angle_alpha   90.00
_cell.angle_beta   90.00
_cell.angle_gamma   90.00
#
_symmetry.space_group_name_H-M   'P 1'
#
loop_
_entity.id
_entity.type
_entity.pdbx_description
1 polymer ?
#
loop_
_entity_poly.entity_id
_entity_poly.type
_entity_poly.pdbx_seq_one_letter_code
_entity_poly.pdbx_strand_id
1 'polypeptide(L)'
;MSKDLMPTDYFKNLKSKILNEVLSLEDELGSNAPILYNLKGKNSYLTPNNYFEDNLLKIKSFKARPTRVLYFKVASIAAMLLVLVTAFWHVTNSTLPETSLAENEILDYYIGNDEDIDSDILLEISENYEPDFDIELANVSDEELDIYIESILDDLNINDFATIDY
;
A
#
# COMPACT_ATOMS: atom_id res chain seq x y z
N MET A 1 19.38 -0.02 -23.86
CA MET A 1 20.85 0.07 -23.74
C MET A 1 21.47 -1.01 -24.64
N SER A 2 22.16 -0.60 -25.71
CA SER A 2 22.71 -1.50 -26.73
C SER A 2 23.80 -2.40 -26.18
N LYS A 3 23.75 -3.69 -26.53
CA LYS A 3 24.77 -4.70 -26.20
C LYS A 3 26.05 -4.56 -27.04
N ASP A 4 26.11 -3.57 -27.93
CA ASP A 4 27.13 -3.41 -28.98
C ASP A 4 28.37 -2.57 -28.58
N LEU A 5 28.50 -2.16 -27.31
CA LEU A 5 29.64 -1.32 -26.87
C LEU A 5 30.78 -2.10 -26.22
N MET A 6 30.72 -3.44 -26.20
CA MET A 6 31.76 -4.23 -25.55
C MET A 6 32.82 -4.68 -26.58
N PRO A 7 34.11 -4.31 -26.40
CA PRO A 7 35.18 -4.80 -27.26
C PRO A 7 35.14 -6.32 -27.37
N THR A 8 35.28 -6.84 -28.58
CA THR A 8 35.12 -8.28 -28.91
C THR A 8 36.02 -9.20 -28.09
N ASP A 9 37.15 -8.69 -27.59
CA ASP A 9 38.13 -9.44 -26.80
C ASP A 9 38.17 -9.03 -25.31
N TYR A 10 37.17 -8.28 -24.83
CA TYR A 10 37.15 -7.81 -23.43
C TYR A 10 37.31 -8.97 -22.44
N PHE A 11 36.46 -10.00 -22.53
CA PHE A 11 36.51 -11.14 -21.61
C PHE A 11 37.73 -12.05 -21.83
N LYS A 12 38.21 -12.13 -23.07
CA LYS A 12 39.40 -12.92 -23.42
C LYS A 12 40.65 -12.34 -22.76
N ASN A 13 40.75 -11.02 -22.72
CA ASN A 13 41.88 -10.29 -22.13
C ASN A 13 41.66 -9.92 -20.66
N LEU A 14 40.42 -10.00 -20.15
CA LEU A 14 40.11 -9.68 -18.75
C LEU A 14 40.88 -10.56 -17.78
N LYS A 15 40.97 -11.87 -18.05
CA LYS A 15 41.69 -12.81 -17.19
C LYS A 15 43.17 -12.44 -17.06
N SER A 16 43.85 -12.23 -18.19
CA SER A 16 45.27 -11.86 -18.19
C SER A 16 45.48 -10.47 -17.60
N LYS A 17 44.57 -9.53 -17.86
CA LYS A 17 44.60 -8.19 -17.27
C LYS A 17 44.51 -8.24 -15.74
N ILE A 18 43.50 -8.92 -15.19
CA ILE A 18 43.32 -9.06 -13.74
C ILE A 18 44.54 -9.77 -13.12
N LEU A 19 45.05 -10.83 -13.75
CA LEU A 19 46.18 -11.58 -13.22
C LEU A 19 47.45 -10.70 -13.18
N ASN A 20 47.73 -9.96 -14.25
CA ASN A 20 48.86 -9.04 -14.31
C ASN A 20 48.72 -7.90 -13.29
N GLU A 21 47.51 -7.38 -13.09
CA GLU A 21 47.21 -6.34 -12.11
C GLU A 21 47.36 -6.85 -10.67
N VAL A 22 46.93 -8.07 -10.37
CA VAL A 22 47.13 -8.70 -9.05
C VAL A 22 48.61 -8.94 -8.77
N LEU A 23 49.39 -9.36 -9.78
CA LEU A 23 50.84 -9.55 -9.62
C LEU A 23 51.57 -8.22 -9.41
N SER A 24 51.21 -7.16 -10.14
CA SER A 24 51.84 -5.84 -9.92
C SER A 24 51.47 -5.23 -8.57
N LEU A 25 50.27 -5.48 -8.07
CA LEU A 25 49.84 -5.04 -6.74
C LEU A 25 50.68 -5.64 -5.62
N GLU A 26 51.25 -6.84 -5.79
CA GLU A 26 52.10 -7.46 -4.77
C GLU A 26 53.41 -6.69 -4.54
N ASP A 27 53.99 -6.18 -5.64
CA ASP A 27 55.18 -5.32 -5.60
C ASP A 27 54.84 -3.91 -5.12
N GLU A 28 53.68 -3.38 -5.50
CA GLU A 28 53.20 -2.06 -5.09
C GLU A 28 52.72 -2.02 -3.63
N LEU A 29 52.28 -3.14 -3.05
CA LEU A 29 51.79 -3.20 -1.67
C LEU A 29 52.87 -2.83 -0.66
N GLY A 30 54.13 -3.18 -0.93
CA GLY A 30 55.28 -2.80 -0.10
C GLY A 30 55.51 -1.29 -0.06
N SER A 31 55.23 -0.59 -1.17
CA SER A 31 55.40 0.87 -1.29
C SER A 31 54.17 1.64 -0.80
N ASN A 32 52.97 1.20 -1.21
CA ASN A 32 51.71 1.94 -0.99
C ASN A 32 51.08 1.62 0.37
N ALA A 33 51.33 0.45 0.93
CA ALA A 33 50.77 0.03 2.22
C ALA A 33 51.77 -0.83 3.03
N PRO A 34 52.89 -0.24 3.48
CA PRO A 34 53.96 -0.97 4.18
C PRO A 34 53.49 -1.68 5.45
N ILE A 35 52.44 -1.16 6.11
CA ILE A 35 51.82 -1.80 7.28
C ILE A 35 51.14 -3.12 6.91
N LEU A 36 50.41 -3.17 5.80
CA LEU A 36 49.73 -4.38 5.31
C LEU A 36 50.73 -5.40 4.78
N TYR A 37 51.79 -4.93 4.11
CA TYR A 37 52.89 -5.79 3.68
C TYR A 37 53.55 -6.51 4.86
N ASN A 38 53.77 -5.81 5.98
CA ASN A 38 54.35 -6.38 7.20
C ASN A 38 53.40 -7.33 7.99
N LEU A 39 52.12 -7.36 7.63
CA LEU A 39 51.11 -8.27 8.16
C LEU A 39 50.93 -9.52 7.28
N LYS A 40 51.51 -9.53 6.07
CA LYS A 40 51.47 -10.69 5.15
C LYS A 40 52.11 -11.90 5.82
N GLY A 41 51.34 -12.98 5.98
CA GLY A 41 51.79 -14.23 6.61
C GLY A 41 51.78 -14.22 8.15
N LYS A 42 51.43 -13.10 8.80
CA LYS A 42 51.18 -13.08 10.25
C LYS A 42 49.73 -13.44 10.51
N ASN A 43 49.47 -14.72 10.74
CA ASN A 43 48.21 -15.16 11.33
C ASN A 43 48.14 -14.69 12.79
N SER A 44 47.54 -13.52 13.03
CA SER A 44 47.33 -12.97 14.37
C SER A 44 46.35 -13.78 15.22
N TYR A 45 45.64 -14.73 14.60
CA TYR A 45 44.60 -15.52 15.24
C TYR A 45 45.11 -16.92 15.54
N LEU A 46 45.66 -17.09 16.74
CA LEU A 46 45.81 -18.41 17.35
C LEU A 46 44.49 -18.75 18.04
N THR A 47 43.81 -19.79 17.58
CA THR A 47 42.67 -20.30 18.34
C THR A 47 43.18 -20.98 19.60
N PRO A 48 42.52 -20.78 20.75
CA PRO A 48 42.82 -21.55 21.96
C PRO A 48 42.78 -23.05 21.69
N ASN A 49 43.56 -23.82 22.46
CA ASN A 49 43.52 -25.28 22.41
C ASN A 49 42.07 -25.76 22.57
N ASN A 50 41.64 -26.70 21.72
CA ASN A 50 40.29 -27.28 21.72
C ASN A 50 39.12 -26.33 21.43
N TYR A 51 39.35 -25.12 20.88
CA TYR A 51 38.27 -24.18 20.54
C TYR A 51 37.13 -24.81 19.72
N PHE A 52 37.47 -25.59 18.69
CA PHE A 52 36.47 -26.23 17.84
C PHE A 52 35.76 -27.39 18.55
N GLU A 53 36.51 -28.22 19.28
CA GLU A 53 35.96 -29.38 20.01
C GLU A 53 34.95 -28.95 21.08
N ASP A 54 35.30 -27.93 21.88
CA ASP A 54 34.44 -27.43 22.97
C ASP A 54 33.14 -26.81 22.44
N ASN A 55 33.20 -26.15 21.29
CA ASN A 55 32.02 -25.56 20.66
C ASN A 55 31.14 -26.60 19.96
N LEU A 56 31.73 -27.66 19.39
CA LEU A 56 30.99 -28.79 18.81
C LEU A 56 30.18 -29.55 19.88
N LEU A 57 30.72 -29.69 21.10
CA LEU A 57 30.01 -30.30 22.22
C LEU A 57 28.79 -29.47 22.67
N LYS A 58 28.92 -28.14 22.67
CA LYS A 58 27.81 -27.23 23.00
C LYS A 58 26.68 -27.32 21.98
N ILE A 59 26.99 -27.41 20.70
CA ILE A 59 26.00 -27.55 19.61
C ILE A 59 25.21 -28.86 19.74
N LYS A 60 25.88 -29.99 20.07
CA LYS A 60 25.22 -31.29 20.27
C LYS A 60 24.33 -31.35 21.52
N SER A 61 24.59 -30.49 22.51
CA SER A 61 23.84 -30.45 23.76
C SER A 61 22.61 -29.54 23.75
N PHE A 62 22.37 -28.80 22.66
CA PHE A 62 21.24 -27.89 22.56
C PHE A 62 19.93 -28.67 22.37
N LYS A 63 19.35 -29.13 23.48
CA LYS A 63 17.98 -29.66 23.50
C LYS A 63 17.04 -28.48 23.22
N ALA A 64 16.57 -28.40 21.97
CA ALA A 64 15.56 -27.43 21.58
C ALA A 64 14.35 -27.57 22.52
N ARG A 65 14.07 -26.52 23.30
CA ARG A 65 12.88 -26.46 24.13
C ARG A 65 11.68 -26.30 23.19
N PRO A 66 10.60 -27.08 23.35
CA PRO A 66 9.39 -26.87 22.55
C PRO A 66 8.88 -25.45 22.84
N THR A 67 8.84 -24.62 21.81
CA THR A 67 8.31 -23.27 21.91
C THR A 67 6.80 -23.35 22.13
N ARG A 68 6.28 -22.66 23.14
CA ARG A 68 4.85 -22.64 23.51
C ARG A 68 4.03 -21.79 22.53
N VAL A 69 4.09 -22.10 21.24
CA VAL A 69 3.42 -21.36 20.16
C VAL A 69 1.90 -21.59 20.08
N LEU A 70 1.37 -22.53 20.85
CA LEU A 70 -0.07 -22.86 20.85
C LEU A 70 -0.94 -21.75 21.46
N TYR A 71 -0.49 -21.09 22.53
CA TYR A 71 -1.27 -20.04 23.19
C TYR A 71 -1.42 -18.79 22.31
N PHE A 72 -0.41 -18.45 21.51
CA PHE A 72 -0.43 -17.29 20.64
C PHE A 72 -1.41 -17.45 19.46
N LYS A 73 -1.63 -18.68 18.97
CA LYS A 73 -2.60 -18.94 17.91
C LYS A 73 -4.05 -18.74 18.36
N VAL A 74 -4.38 -19.18 19.58
CA VAL A 74 -5.73 -19.01 20.13
C VAL A 74 -5.99 -17.55 20.54
N ALA A 75 -4.98 -16.87 21.10
CA ALA A 75 -5.10 -15.46 21.48
C ALA A 75 -5.33 -14.54 20.28
N SER A 76 -4.70 -14.82 19.13
CA SER A 76 -4.89 -14.05 17.90
C SER A 76 -6.34 -14.09 17.39
N ILE A 77 -6.95 -15.28 17.39
CA ILE A 77 -8.35 -15.46 16.96
C ILE A 77 -9.31 -14.70 17.88
N ALA A 78 -9.08 -14.75 19.20
CA ALA A 78 -9.92 -14.03 20.17
C ALA A 78 -9.81 -12.50 20.01
N ALA A 79 -8.61 -11.97 19.76
CA ALA A 79 -8.41 -10.55 19.53
C ALA A 79 -9.12 -10.05 18.26
N MET A 80 -9.09 -10.83 17.17
CA MET A 80 -9.79 -10.49 15.93
C MET A 80 -11.31 -10.43 16.12
N LEU A 81 -11.88 -11.37 16.87
CA LEU A 81 -13.31 -11.37 17.19
C LEU A 81 -13.71 -10.14 18.03
N LEU A 82 -12.88 -9.73 18.99
CA LEU A 82 -13.17 -8.53 19.79
C LEU A 82 -13.19 -7.25 18.94
N VAL A 83 -12.24 -7.10 18.01
CA VAL A 83 -12.21 -5.93 17.10
C VAL A 83 -13.47 -5.90 16.24
N LEU A 84 -13.90 -7.03 15.68
CA LEU A 84 -15.11 -7.12 14.88
C LEU A 84 -16.37 -6.80 15.69
N VAL A 85 -16.48 -7.30 16.91
CA VAL A 85 -17.62 -7.00 17.80
C VAL A 85 -17.64 -5.51 18.16
N THR A 86 -16.49 -4.90 18.45
CA THR A 86 -16.42 -3.46 18.76
C THR A 86 -16.73 -2.59 17.54
N ALA A 87 -16.29 -2.98 16.34
CA ALA A 87 -16.59 -2.28 15.10
C ALA A 87 -18.08 -2.39 14.75
N PHE A 88 -18.64 -3.60 14.87
CA PHE A 88 -20.07 -3.84 14.64
C PHE A 88 -20.93 -3.03 15.62
N TRP A 89 -20.58 -3.04 16.91
CA TRP A 89 -21.25 -2.21 17.92
C TRP A 89 -21.16 -0.73 17.59
N HIS A 90 -20.00 -0.28 17.07
CA HIS A 90 -19.83 1.12 16.72
C HIS A 90 -20.73 1.51 15.55
N VAL A 91 -20.80 0.69 14.50
CA VAL A 91 -21.66 0.92 13.32
C VAL A 91 -23.14 0.94 13.68
N THR A 92 -23.60 0.03 14.56
CA THR A 92 -25.02 -0.03 14.93
C THR A 92 -25.45 1.10 15.88
N ASN A 93 -24.53 1.68 16.64
CA ASN A 93 -24.84 2.73 17.63
C ASN A 93 -24.40 4.13 17.20
N SER A 94 -23.59 4.24 16.14
CA SER A 94 -23.39 5.53 15.47
C SER A 94 -24.62 5.78 14.60
N THR A 95 -25.52 6.64 15.08
CA THR A 95 -26.24 7.50 14.14
C THR A 95 -25.17 8.25 13.37
N LEU A 96 -25.02 7.99 12.07
CA LEU A 96 -24.20 8.84 11.23
C LEU A 96 -24.67 10.27 11.49
N PRO A 97 -23.80 11.22 11.90
CA PRO A 97 -24.14 12.60 11.69
C PRO A 97 -24.26 12.69 10.18
N GLU A 98 -25.47 12.85 9.68
CA GLU A 98 -25.65 13.21 8.29
C GLU A 98 -24.83 14.49 8.11
N THR A 99 -23.69 14.38 7.45
CA THR A 99 -23.05 15.51 6.81
C THR A 99 -23.79 15.80 5.50
N SER A 100 -25.11 15.73 5.52
CA SER A 100 -25.94 16.52 4.64
C SER A 100 -26.00 17.87 5.35
N LEU A 101 -25.38 18.90 4.76
CA LEU A 101 -25.93 20.22 5.02
C LEU A 101 -27.38 20.10 4.58
N ALA A 102 -28.30 20.37 5.50
CA ALA A 102 -29.71 20.28 5.19
C ALA A 102 -29.95 21.14 3.94
N GLU A 103 -30.66 20.60 2.94
CA GLU A 103 -30.75 21.19 1.60
C GLU A 103 -31.22 22.65 1.64
N ASN A 104 -32.00 22.99 2.68
CA ASN A 104 -32.42 24.34 3.02
C ASN A 104 -31.27 25.29 3.41
N GLU A 105 -30.24 24.86 4.13
CA GLU A 105 -29.08 25.69 4.46
C GLU A 105 -28.22 25.99 3.21
N ILE A 106 -28.15 25.03 2.28
CA ILE A 106 -27.49 25.24 0.99
C ILE A 106 -28.29 26.25 0.16
N LEU A 107 -29.61 26.09 0.09
CA LEU A 107 -30.49 27.01 -0.64
C LEU A 107 -30.42 28.43 -0.08
N ASP A 108 -30.46 28.57 1.25
CA ASP A 108 -30.36 29.87 1.92
C ASP A 108 -29.01 30.57 1.66
N TYR A 109 -27.91 29.81 1.54
CA TYR A 109 -26.60 30.36 1.20
C TYR A 109 -26.57 30.94 -0.22
N TYR A 110 -27.14 30.24 -1.21
CA TYR A 110 -27.18 30.73 -2.58
C TYR A 110 -28.14 31.91 -2.74
N ILE A 111 -29.33 31.85 -2.13
CA ILE A 111 -30.31 32.96 -2.14
C ILE A 111 -29.75 34.21 -1.43
N GLY A 112 -28.99 34.02 -0.35
CA GLY A 112 -28.36 35.11 0.40
C GLY A 112 -27.23 35.82 -0.34
N ASN A 113 -26.61 35.15 -1.32
CA ASN A 113 -25.45 35.62 -2.08
C ASN A 113 -25.77 35.82 -3.58
N ASP A 114 -27.04 36.03 -3.95
CA ASP A 114 -27.51 36.21 -5.33
C ASP A 114 -26.82 37.37 -6.10
N GLU A 115 -26.12 38.28 -5.41
CA GLU A 115 -25.37 39.38 -6.06
C GLU A 115 -24.03 38.95 -6.70
N ASP A 116 -23.51 37.75 -6.37
CA ASP A 116 -22.18 37.28 -6.83
C ASP A 116 -22.25 36.16 -7.90
N ILE A 117 -23.44 35.75 -8.34
CA ILE A 117 -23.58 34.78 -9.43
C ILE A 117 -23.39 35.51 -10.77
N ASP A 118 -22.13 35.61 -11.20
CA ASP A 118 -21.76 36.18 -12.50
C ASP A 118 -22.47 35.42 -13.64
N SER A 119 -23.05 36.18 -14.58
CA SER A 119 -23.74 35.63 -15.76
C SER A 119 -22.88 34.67 -16.59
N ASP A 120 -21.57 34.82 -16.48
CA ASP A 120 -20.57 33.99 -17.17
C ASP A 120 -20.53 32.57 -16.61
N ILE A 121 -20.75 32.38 -15.30
CA ILE A 121 -20.83 31.05 -14.66
C ILE A 121 -22.12 30.34 -15.08
N LEU A 122 -23.23 31.07 -15.17
CA LEU A 122 -24.50 30.50 -15.66
C LEU A 122 -24.41 30.11 -17.14
N LEU A 123 -23.67 30.87 -17.95
CA LEU A 123 -23.42 30.52 -19.35
C LEU A 123 -22.53 29.27 -19.47
N GLU A 124 -21.50 29.15 -18.64
CA GLU A 124 -20.61 27.98 -18.60
C GLU A 124 -21.33 26.72 -18.11
N ILE A 125 -22.23 26.84 -17.12
CA ILE A 125 -23.09 25.73 -16.70
C ILE A 125 -24.07 25.35 -17.82
N SER A 126 -24.67 26.33 -18.49
CA SER A 126 -25.56 26.07 -19.63
C SER A 126 -24.85 25.41 -20.82
N GLU A 127 -23.58 25.72 -21.05
CA GLU A 127 -22.81 25.20 -22.18
C GLU A 127 -22.24 23.81 -21.87
N ASN A 128 -21.94 23.50 -20.61
CA ASN A 128 -21.46 22.19 -20.17
C ASN A 128 -22.57 21.20 -19.80
N TYR A 129 -23.83 21.64 -19.66
CA TYR A 129 -24.96 20.76 -19.44
C TYR A 129 -25.54 20.28 -20.77
N GLU A 130 -24.83 19.38 -21.46
CA GLU A 130 -25.51 18.46 -22.38
C GLU A 130 -26.31 17.49 -21.51
N PRO A 131 -27.64 17.45 -21.61
CA PRO A 131 -28.41 16.46 -20.90
C PRO A 131 -28.12 15.11 -21.55
N ASP A 132 -27.14 14.39 -21.02
CA ASP A 132 -26.80 13.03 -21.40
C ASP A 132 -27.90 12.10 -20.89
N PHE A 133 -29.05 12.11 -21.57
CA PHE A 133 -30.09 11.10 -21.41
C PHE A 133 -29.80 9.92 -22.34
N ASP A 134 -28.60 9.35 -22.24
CA ASP A 134 -28.32 7.99 -22.69
C ASP A 134 -28.92 6.99 -21.68
N ILE A 135 -30.24 7.04 -21.51
CA ILE A 135 -30.97 5.88 -21.00
C ILE A 135 -31.22 5.02 -22.24
N GLU A 136 -30.47 3.93 -22.39
CA GLU A 136 -30.78 2.83 -23.32
C GLU A 136 -32.11 2.14 -22.92
N LEU A 137 -33.23 2.86 -22.99
CA LEU A 137 -34.59 2.35 -22.79
C LEU A 137 -34.97 1.29 -23.83
N ALA A 138 -34.19 1.15 -24.90
CA ALA A 138 -34.44 0.19 -25.97
C ALA A 138 -34.17 -1.28 -25.58
N ASN A 139 -33.38 -1.52 -24.51
CA ASN A 139 -33.00 -2.87 -24.09
C ASN A 139 -33.53 -3.27 -22.70
N VAL A 140 -34.26 -2.38 -22.03
CA VAL A 140 -34.91 -2.67 -20.76
C VAL A 140 -36.18 -3.46 -21.04
N SER A 141 -36.31 -4.64 -20.43
CA SER A 141 -37.55 -5.41 -20.53
C SER A 141 -38.69 -4.70 -19.80
N ASP A 142 -39.94 -4.87 -20.25
CA ASP A 142 -41.11 -4.27 -19.60
C ASP A 142 -41.16 -4.58 -18.08
N GLU A 143 -40.64 -5.74 -17.68
CA GLU A 143 -40.58 -6.21 -16.29
C GLU A 143 -39.51 -5.47 -15.46
N GLU A 144 -38.38 -5.07 -16.05
CA GLU A 144 -37.39 -4.20 -15.39
C GLU A 144 -37.85 -2.74 -15.34
N LEU A 145 -38.62 -2.31 -16.34
CA LEU A 145 -39.25 -1.00 -16.38
C LEU A 145 -40.28 -0.87 -15.24
N ASP A 146 -41.09 -1.90 -15.00
CA ASP A 146 -42.02 -1.95 -13.88
C ASP A 146 -41.29 -1.89 -12.54
N ILE A 147 -40.16 -2.60 -12.38
CA ILE A 147 -39.35 -2.55 -11.15
C ILE A 147 -38.75 -1.14 -10.93
N TYR A 148 -38.31 -0.47 -11.99
CA TYR A 148 -37.75 0.87 -11.89
C TYR A 148 -38.82 1.93 -11.58
N ILE A 149 -40.01 1.78 -12.18
CA ILE A 149 -41.17 2.62 -11.87
C ILE A 149 -41.61 2.38 -10.42
N GLU A 150 -41.63 1.13 -9.96
CA GLU A 150 -41.97 0.80 -8.58
C GLU A 150 -40.93 1.34 -7.60
N SER A 151 -39.63 1.30 -7.92
CA SER A 151 -38.59 1.90 -7.05
C SER A 151 -38.71 3.42 -6.96
N ILE A 152 -38.96 4.10 -8.08
CA ILE A 152 -39.20 5.55 -8.08
C ILE A 152 -40.48 5.90 -7.33
N LEU A 153 -41.54 5.10 -7.50
CA LEU A 153 -42.79 5.31 -6.79
C LEU A 153 -42.64 5.04 -5.30
N ASP A 154 -41.81 4.09 -4.88
CA ASP A 154 -41.54 3.81 -3.46
C ASP A 154 -40.70 4.93 -2.83
N ASP A 155 -39.70 5.44 -3.55
CA ASP A 155 -38.93 6.64 -3.16
C ASP A 155 -39.84 7.88 -3.08
N LEU A 156 -40.89 7.96 -3.89
CA LEU A 156 -41.86 9.05 -3.88
C LEU A 156 -43.05 8.82 -2.91
N ASN A 157 -43.24 7.63 -2.33
CA ASN A 157 -44.45 7.31 -1.56
C ASN A 157 -44.33 7.64 -0.06
N ILE A 158 -45.09 8.68 0.30
CA ILE A 158 -45.96 8.82 1.49
C ILE A 158 -45.39 9.43 2.78
N ASN A 159 -44.08 9.51 3.01
CA ASN A 159 -43.62 10.18 4.24
C ASN A 159 -43.25 11.68 4.08
N ASP A 160 -42.91 12.15 2.88
CA ASP A 160 -42.48 13.56 2.69
C ASP A 160 -43.60 14.55 2.35
N PHE A 161 -44.83 14.10 2.10
CA PHE A 161 -45.99 14.98 1.89
C PHE A 161 -46.93 15.09 3.11
N ALA A 162 -46.63 14.39 4.22
CA ALA A 162 -47.49 14.35 5.40
C ALA A 162 -47.19 15.42 6.47
N THR A 163 -46.50 16.51 6.12
CA THR A 163 -46.32 17.68 7.01
C THR A 163 -46.78 18.99 6.36
N ILE A 164 -48.02 19.01 5.87
CA ILE A 164 -48.77 20.26 5.74
C ILE A 164 -50.10 20.08 6.49
N ASP A 165 -50.01 20.10 7.81
CA ASP A 165 -51.19 20.34 8.66
C ASP A 165 -51.44 21.86 8.71
N TYR A 166 -52.64 22.25 8.29
CA TYR A 166 -53.22 23.59 8.44
C TYR A 166 -53.73 23.84 9.86
#